data_AF-A0A7Y3HYU3-F1
#
_entry.id   AF-A0A7Y3HYU3-F1
#
_cell.length_a   1.000
_cell.length_b   1.000
_cell.length_c   1.000
_cell.angle_alpha   90.00
_cell.angle_beta   90.00
_cell.angle_gamma   90.00
#
_symmetry.space_group_name_H-M   'P 1'
#
loop_
_entity.id
_entity.type
_entity.pdbx_description
1 polymer ?
#
loop_
_entity_poly.entity_id
_entity_poly.type
_entity_poly.pdbx_seq_one_letter_code
_entity_poly.pdbx_strand_id
1 'polypeptide(L)' 'LLKAQKRMLADKIERLTDVQDTLFPSGNLQERNANFSEFYLEYGYDLLVSLKAELEPLDQEFTVLVIDRKGLPKN' A
#
# COMPACT_ATOMS: atom_id res chain seq x y z
N LEU A 1 0.49 35.31 -8.24
CA LEU A 1 0.64 34.04 -8.99
C LEU A 1 1.58 33.04 -8.31
N LEU A 2 2.83 33.41 -7.99
CA LEU A 2 3.82 32.51 -7.37
C LEU A 2 3.37 31.83 -6.07
N LYS A 3 2.65 32.53 -5.18
CA LYS A 3 2.21 31.95 -3.89
C LYS A 3 1.23 30.78 -4.08
N ALA A 4 0.30 30.90 -5.01
CA ALA A 4 -0.66 29.85 -5.33
C ALA A 4 0.03 28.64 -5.97
N GLN A 5 0.97 28.88 -6.90
CA GLN A 5 1.78 27.82 -7.50
C GLN A 5 2.64 27.08 -6.47
N LYS A 6 3.28 27.81 -5.53
CA LYS A 6 4.02 27.21 -4.43
C LYS A 6 3.13 26.33 -3.54
N ARG A 7 1.90 26.78 -3.23
CA ARG A 7 0.94 26.00 -2.43
C ARG A 7 0.49 24.73 -3.15
N MET A 8 0.16 24.84 -4.44
CA MET A 8 -0.20 23.67 -5.26
C MET A 8 0.95 22.67 -5.39
N LEU A 9 2.19 23.16 -5.53
CA LEU A 9 3.35 22.29 -5.59
C LEU A 9 3.59 21.58 -4.24
N ALA A 10 3.47 22.30 -3.13
CA ALA A 10 3.60 21.72 -1.79
C ALA A 10 2.56 20.61 -1.55
N ASP A 11 1.29 20.84 -1.89
CA ASP A 11 0.21 19.85 -1.81
C ASP A 11 0.50 18.60 -2.64
N LYS A 12 1.03 18.77 -3.87
CA LYS A 12 1.43 17.65 -4.72
C LYS A 12 2.58 16.86 -4.13
N ILE A 13 3.58 17.54 -3.55
CA ILE A 13 4.72 16.88 -2.92
C ILE A 13 4.25 16.11 -1.69
N GLU A 14 3.44 16.73 -0.82
CA GLU A 14 2.88 16.09 0.37
C GLU A 14 2.16 14.79 0.02
N ARG A 15 1.23 14.83 -0.95
CA ARG A 15 0.51 13.63 -1.40
C ARG A 15 1.41 12.55 -1.98
N LEU A 16 2.49 12.93 -2.68
CA LEU A 16 3.46 11.96 -3.21
C LEU A 16 4.27 11.32 -2.08
N THR A 17 4.69 12.12 -1.11
CA THR A 17 5.40 11.65 0.08
C THR A 17 4.52 10.70 0.89
N ASP A 18 3.24 11.03 1.11
CA ASP A 18 2.32 10.15 1.85
C ASP A 18 2.17 8.77 1.19
N VAL A 19 2.05 8.74 -0.14
CA VAL A 19 2.01 7.48 -0.90
C VAL A 19 3.33 6.73 -0.80
N GLN A 20 4.46 7.44 -0.91
CA GLN A 20 5.78 6.85 -0.77
C GLN A 20 5.97 6.23 0.61
N ASP A 21 5.65 6.95 1.68
CA ASP A 21 5.83 6.49 3.07
C ASP A 21 4.92 5.30 3.39
N THR A 22 3.75 5.22 2.77
CA THR A 22 2.84 4.08 2.90
C THR A 22 3.39 2.81 2.22
N LEU A 23 3.98 2.96 1.03
CA LEU A 23 4.52 1.83 0.26
C LEU A 23 5.94 1.43 0.68
N PHE A 24 6.73 2.41 1.12
CA PHE A 24 8.14 2.29 1.47
C PHE A 24 8.42 2.93 2.84
N PRO A 25 7.83 2.41 3.93
CA PRO A 25 8.02 2.98 5.26
C PRO A 25 9.52 3.03 5.61
N SER A 26 9.97 4.19 6.07
CA SER A 26 11.40 4.47 6.34
C SER A 26 12.32 4.25 5.12
N GLY A 27 11.81 4.36 3.90
CA GLY A 27 12.56 4.17 2.66
C GLY A 27 12.94 2.72 2.37
N ASN A 28 12.25 1.74 2.99
CA ASN A 28 12.51 0.31 2.82
C ASN A 28 11.23 -0.44 2.48
N LEU A 29 11.33 -1.69 2.02
CA LEU A 29 10.18 -2.49 1.62
C LEU A 29 9.18 -2.66 2.76
N GLN A 30 7.90 -2.54 2.44
CA GLN A 30 6.79 -2.73 3.40
C GLN A 30 6.91 -4.06 4.17
N GLU A 31 7.23 -5.16 3.48
CA GLU A 31 7.34 -6.50 4.09
C GLU A 31 8.42 -6.61 5.19
N ARG A 32 9.40 -5.70 5.20
CA ARG A 32 10.48 -5.71 6.20
C ARG A 32 10.13 -4.94 7.46
N ASN A 33 9.10 -4.10 7.41
CA ASN A 33 8.72 -3.21 8.50
C ASN A 33 7.32 -3.51 9.06
N ALA A 34 6.38 -3.90 8.20
CA ALA A 34 4.98 -4.12 8.57
C ALA A 34 4.74 -5.54 9.10
N ASN A 35 3.86 -5.68 10.08
CA ASN A 35 3.47 -6.98 10.60
C ASN A 35 2.35 -7.60 9.75
N PHE A 36 2.47 -8.88 9.40
CA PHE A 36 1.43 -9.63 8.69
C PHE A 36 0.03 -9.50 9.35
N SER A 37 -0.03 -9.51 10.68
CA SER A 37 -1.27 -9.48 11.45
C SER A 37 -2.07 -8.20 11.23
N GLU A 38 -1.42 -7.08 10.92
CA GLU A 38 -2.09 -5.80 10.62
C GLU A 38 -2.93 -5.93 9.34
N PHE A 39 -2.33 -6.48 8.28
CA PHE A 39 -3.05 -6.74 7.03
C PHE A 39 -4.11 -7.81 7.18
N TYR A 40 -3.84 -8.88 7.93
CA TYR A 40 -4.83 -9.93 8.14
C TYR A 40 -6.03 -9.43 8.96
N LEU A 41 -5.81 -8.54 9.93
CA LEU A 41 -6.90 -7.90 10.66
C LEU A 41 -7.77 -7.03 9.74
N GLU A 42 -7.14 -6.33 8.79
CA GLU A 42 -7.81 -5.42 7.88
C GLU A 42 -8.56 -6.12 6.72
N TYR A 43 -7.94 -7.13 6.11
CA TYR A 43 -8.40 -7.77 4.87
C TYR A 43 -8.87 -9.22 5.08
N GLY A 44 -8.59 -9.82 6.24
CA GLY A 44 -9.03 -11.17 6.58
C GLY A 44 -8.55 -12.23 5.59
N TYR A 45 -9.44 -13.17 5.27
CA TYR A 45 -9.13 -14.28 4.38
C TYR A 45 -8.82 -13.85 2.94
N ASP A 46 -9.35 -12.72 2.48
CA ASP A 46 -9.13 -12.21 1.12
C ASP A 46 -7.66 -11.86 0.88
N LEU A 47 -6.91 -11.50 1.92
CA LEU A 47 -5.46 -11.34 1.86
C LEU A 47 -4.77 -12.63 1.43
N LEU A 48 -5.11 -13.75 2.06
CA LEU A 48 -4.48 -15.04 1.78
C LEU A 48 -4.82 -15.54 0.38
N VAL A 49 -6.07 -15.32 -0.06
CA VAL A 49 -6.50 -15.68 -1.42
C VAL A 49 -5.72 -14.88 -2.45
N SER A 50 -5.60 -13.57 -2.26
CA SER A 50 -4.90 -12.68 -3.19
C SER A 50 -3.41 -12.97 -3.23
N LEU A 51 -2.76 -13.13 -2.06
CA LEU A 51 -1.35 -13.50 -1.97
C LEU A 51 -1.06 -14.80 -2.71
N LYS A 52 -1.89 -15.83 -2.51
CA LYS A 52 -1.67 -17.13 -3.16
C LYS A 52 -1.89 -17.08 -4.68
N ALA A 53 -2.75 -16.18 -5.15
CA ALA A 53 -3.08 -16.06 -6.56
C ALA A 53 -2.05 -15.23 -7.33
N GLU A 54 -1.50 -14.19 -6.71
CA GLU A 54 -0.70 -13.16 -7.41
C GLU A 54 0.77 -13.11 -6.99
N LEU A 55 1.15 -13.63 -5.82
CA LEU A 55 2.55 -13.61 -5.38
C LEU A 55 3.33 -14.77 -6.00
N GLU A 56 4.37 -14.46 -6.77
CA GLU A 56 5.34 -15.42 -7.31
C GLU A 56 6.66 -15.34 -6.51
N PRO A 57 6.91 -16.22 -5.52
CA PRO A 57 8.04 -16.03 -4.58
C PRO A 57 9.44 -16.16 -5.21
N LEU A 58 9.52 -16.74 -6.41
CA LEU A 58 10.78 -16.91 -7.14
C LEU A 58 10.97 -15.86 -8.23
N ASP A 59 9.95 -15.04 -8.48
CA ASP A 59 10.11 -13.88 -9.34
C ASP A 59 10.97 -12.84 -8.61
N GLN A 60 11.94 -12.27 -9.31
CA GLN A 60 12.85 -11.25 -8.78
C GLN A 60 12.32 -9.84 -9.04
N GLU A 61 11.19 -9.72 -9.73
CA GLU A 61 10.53 -8.45 -9.97
C GLU A 61 9.74 -7.96 -8.76
N PHE A 62 9.61 -6.64 -8.66
CA PHE A 62 8.82 -6.01 -7.60
C PHE A 62 7.32 -6.23 -7.84
N THR A 63 6.63 -6.79 -6.85
CA THR A 63 5.19 -7.06 -6.93
C THR A 63 4.38 -5.99 -6.18
N VAL A 64 3.34 -5.46 -6.83
CA VAL A 64 2.32 -4.61 -6.19
C VAL A 64 1.01 -5.39 -6.14
N LEU A 65 0.53 -5.66 -4.93
CA LEU A 65 -0.74 -6.34 -4.70
C LEU A 65 -1.82 -5.31 -4.40
N VAL A 66 -2.94 -5.38 -5.12
CA VAL A 66 -4.11 -4.50 -4.89
C VAL A 66 -5.27 -5.35 -4.40
N ILE A 67 -5.60 -5.20 -3.13
CA ILE A 67 -6.68 -5.95 -2.49
C ILE A 67 -7.88 -5.02 -2.33
N ASP A 68 -8.95 -5.30 -3.05
CA ASP A 68 -10.20 -4.57 -2.89
C ASP A 68 -10.99 -5.17 -1.73
N ARG A 69 -11.54 -4.32 -0.84
CA ARG A 69 -12.46 -4.80 0.19
C ARG A 69 -13.75 -5.22 -0.51
N LYS A 70 -13.90 -6.51 -0.80
CA LYS A 70 -15.24 -7.06 -1.02
C LYS A 70 -15.97 -6.89 0.31
N GLY A 71 -16.88 -5.91 0.36
CA GLY A 71 -17.56 -5.52 1.58
C GLY A 71 -18.01 -6.73 2.38
N LEU A 72 -17.73 -6.73 3.69
CA LEU A 72 -18.08 -7.84 4.58
C LEU A 72 -19.51 -8.31 4.25
N PRO A 73 -19.77 -9.62 4.15
CA PRO A 73 -21.14 -10.09 4.23
C PRO A 73 -21.71 -9.56 5.55
N LYS A 74 -22.71 -8.69 5.43
CA LYS A 74 -23.51 -8.26 6.57
C LYS A 74 -24.23 -9.51 7.08
N ASN A 75 -23.70 -10.10 8.14
CA ASN A 75 -24.46 -11.04 8.97
C ASN A 75 -25.54 -10.26 9.73
#